data_AF-A0A845FUD4-F1
#
_entry.id   AF-A0A845FUD4-F1
#
_cell.length_a   1.000
_cell.length_b   1.000
_cell.length_c   1.000
_cell.angle_alpha   90.00
_cell.angle_beta   90.00
_cell.angle_gamma   90.00
#
_symmetry.space_group_name_H-M   'P 1'
#
loop_
_entity.id
_entity.type
_entity.pdbx_description
1 polymer ?
#
loop_
_entity_poly.entity_id
_entity_poly.type
_entity_poly.pdbx_seq_one_letter_code
_entity_poly.pdbx_strand_id
1 'polypeptide(L)'
;MEKLKAELKQLIVDECDVDVSADEILDDEFLLGDQSRLNLDSLDALSISLEVKRRFGKHIDSGNETRLALTSVNTLAQFISGE
;
A
#
# COMPACT_ATOMS: atom_id res chain seq x y z
N MET A 1 14.74 2.44 -1.09
CA MET A 1 13.43 1.77 -0.95
C MET A 1 12.90 1.72 0.48
N GLU A 2 13.73 1.51 1.51
CA GLU A 2 13.27 1.38 2.91
C GLU A 2 12.47 2.57 3.45
N LYS A 3 12.90 3.82 3.19
CA LYS A 3 12.12 5.03 3.54
C LYS A 3 10.73 5.05 2.89
N LEU A 4 10.66 4.67 1.62
CA LEU A 4 9.41 4.66 0.87
C LEU A 4 8.47 3.58 1.41
N LYS A 5 9.00 2.39 1.74
CA LYS A 5 8.25 1.35 2.45
C LYS A 5 7.70 1.85 3.77
N ALA A 6 8.51 2.55 4.57
CA ALA A 6 8.07 3.09 5.87
C ALA A 6 6.95 4.14 5.72
N GLU A 7 7.06 5.06 4.76
CA GLU A 7 6.00 6.04 4.46
C GLU A 7 4.72 5.37 3.98
N LEU A 8 4.84 4.34 3.13
CA LEU A 8 3.70 3.56 2.65
C LEU A 8 3.00 2.84 3.79
N LYS A 9 3.75 2.15 4.67
CA LYS A 9 3.18 1.47 5.85
C LYS A 9 2.45 2.46 6.76
N GLN A 10 3.03 3.62 7.01
CA GLN A 10 2.38 4.68 7.79
C GLN A 10 1.10 5.17 7.13
N LEU A 11 1.12 5.39 5.82
CA LEU A 11 -0.05 5.82 5.05
C LEU A 11 -1.15 4.76 5.03
N ILE A 12 -0.81 3.48 4.91
CA ILE A 12 -1.78 2.38 4.99
C ILE A 12 -2.46 2.36 6.37
N VAL A 13 -1.68 2.52 7.45
CA VAL A 13 -2.24 2.54 8.81
C VAL A 13 -3.15 3.74 9.04
N ASP A 14 -2.75 4.91 8.55
CA ASP A 14 -3.50 6.16 8.69
C ASP A 14 -4.77 6.19 7.83
N GLU A 15 -4.69 5.71 6.57
CA GLU A 15 -5.82 5.74 5.62
C GLU A 15 -6.82 4.59 5.85
N CYS A 16 -6.35 3.41 6.26
CA CYS A 16 -7.19 2.22 6.40
C CYS A 16 -7.68 1.96 7.82
N ASP A 17 -7.30 2.78 8.80
CA ASP A 17 -7.70 2.65 10.22
C ASP A 17 -7.51 1.20 10.74
N VAL A 18 -6.34 0.63 10.48
CA VAL A 18 -6.04 -0.76 10.86
C VAL A 18 -5.47 -0.83 12.27
N ASP A 19 -5.84 -1.88 13.01
CA ASP A 19 -5.37 -2.13 14.40
C ASP A 19 -3.91 -2.65 14.47
N VAL A 20 -3.12 -2.44 13.43
CA VAL A 20 -1.71 -2.85 13.36
C VAL A 20 -0.81 -1.63 13.21
N SER A 21 0.34 -1.66 13.87
CA SER A 21 1.32 -0.59 13.70
C SER A 21 2.07 -0.74 12.38
N ALA A 22 2.48 0.38 11.78
CA ALA A 22 3.24 0.39 10.53
C ALA A 22 4.59 -0.36 10.64
N ASP A 23 5.13 -0.50 11.84
CA ASP A 23 6.34 -1.29 12.10
C ASP A 23 6.07 -2.81 12.08
N GLU A 24 4.86 -3.23 12.44
CA GLU A 24 4.46 -4.64 12.45
C GLU A 24 4.12 -5.18 11.07
N ILE A 25 3.82 -4.29 10.11
CA ILE A 25 3.57 -4.66 8.72
C ILE A 25 4.90 -5.08 8.09
N LEU A 26 5.01 -6.34 7.69
CA LEU A 26 6.16 -6.85 6.93
C LEU A 26 6.11 -6.34 5.49
N ASP A 27 7.26 -6.17 4.85
CA ASP A 27 7.25 -5.68 3.48
C ASP A 27 6.83 -6.73 2.44
N ASP A 28 6.92 -8.01 2.79
CA ASP A 28 6.55 -9.15 1.96
C ASP A 28 5.17 -9.74 2.33
N GLU A 29 4.47 -9.18 3.34
CA GLU A 29 3.12 -9.67 3.66
C GLU A 29 2.07 -9.16 2.68
N PHE A 30 0.95 -9.89 2.64
CA PHE A 30 -0.22 -9.48 1.89
C PHE A 30 -0.92 -8.33 2.62
N LEU A 31 -1.10 -7.19 1.95
CA LEU A 31 -1.85 -6.04 2.47
C LEU A 31 -3.34 -6.10 2.08
N LEU A 32 -3.66 -6.71 0.94
CA LEU A 32 -5.04 -6.85 0.45
C LEU A 32 -5.55 -8.29 0.43
N GLY A 33 -6.86 -8.43 0.64
CA GLY A 33 -7.59 -9.69 0.52
C GLY A 33 -7.59 -10.53 1.79
N ASP A 34 -8.21 -11.71 1.68
CA ASP A 34 -8.47 -12.65 2.80
C ASP A 34 -7.18 -13.17 3.48
N GLN A 35 -6.06 -13.12 2.77
CA GLN A 35 -4.74 -13.49 3.31
C GLN A 35 -4.08 -12.36 4.11
N SER A 36 -4.61 -11.13 4.02
CA SER A 36 -4.09 -10.01 4.77
C SER A 36 -4.71 -9.93 6.15
N ARG A 37 -3.86 -9.73 7.15
CA ARG A 37 -4.27 -9.37 8.51
C ARG A 37 -4.95 -8.01 8.57
N LEU A 38 -4.70 -7.12 7.60
CA LEU A 38 -5.30 -5.80 7.51
C LEU A 38 -6.74 -5.82 6.96
N ASN A 39 -7.19 -6.92 6.34
CA ASN A 39 -8.52 -7.04 5.73
C ASN A 39 -8.88 -5.85 4.82
N LEU A 40 -7.90 -5.28 4.12
CA LEU A 40 -8.12 -4.15 3.23
C LEU A 40 -9.01 -4.55 2.04
N ASP A 41 -10.02 -3.72 1.77
CA ASP A 41 -10.92 -3.91 0.64
C ASP A 41 -10.49 -3.06 -0.57
N SER A 42 -11.27 -3.10 -1.64
CA SER A 42 -11.02 -2.35 -2.87
C SER A 42 -11.11 -0.83 -2.65
N LEU A 43 -11.87 -0.39 -1.65
CA LEU A 43 -12.00 1.03 -1.28
C LEU A 43 -10.70 1.55 -0.66
N ASP A 44 -10.13 0.80 0.27
CA ASP A 44 -8.84 1.09 0.90
C ASP A 44 -7.72 1.21 -0.14
N ALA A 45 -7.69 0.26 -1.07
CA ALA A 45 -6.71 0.29 -2.15
C ALA A 45 -6.81 1.56 -3.01
N LEU A 46 -8.04 2.02 -3.26
CA LEU A 46 -8.27 3.25 -3.99
C LEU A 46 -7.77 4.47 -3.22
N SER A 47 -8.06 4.58 -1.93
CA SER A 47 -7.58 5.67 -1.07
C SER A 47 -6.06 5.74 -1.05
N ILE A 48 -5.39 4.61 -0.82
CA ILE A 48 -3.92 4.51 -0.83
C ILE A 48 -3.37 4.94 -2.20
N SER A 49 -3.95 4.45 -3.31
CA SER A 49 -3.49 4.83 -4.66
C SER A 49 -3.60 6.32 -4.94
N LEU A 50 -4.65 6.97 -4.44
CA LEU A 50 -4.87 8.40 -4.61
C LEU A 50 -3.89 9.21 -3.75
N GLU A 51 -3.67 8.80 -2.51
CA GLU A 51 -2.75 9.47 -1.60
C GLU A 51 -1.29 9.26 -2.03
N VAL A 52 -0.94 8.07 -2.54
CA VAL A 52 0.36 7.83 -3.17
C VAL A 52 0.57 8.75 -4.36
N LYS A 53 -0.44 8.94 -5.21
CA LYS A 53 -0.38 9.88 -6.34
C LYS A 53 -0.20 11.32 -5.86
N ARG A 54 -0.83 11.71 -4.76
CA ARG A 54 -0.68 13.06 -4.17
C ARG A 54 0.67 13.28 -3.52
N ARG A 55 1.16 12.34 -2.70
CA ARG A 55 2.44 12.46 -1.96
C ARG A 55 3.66 12.20 -2.82
N PHE A 56 3.62 11.18 -3.68
CA PHE A 56 4.77 10.75 -4.50
C PHE A 56 4.68 11.18 -5.97
N GLY A 57 3.54 11.70 -6.44
CA GLY A 57 3.37 12.11 -7.84
C GLY A 57 3.32 10.93 -8.83
N LYS A 58 3.19 9.69 -8.34
CA LYS A 58 3.16 8.48 -9.16
C LYS A 58 1.73 8.06 -9.46
N HIS A 59 1.44 7.84 -10.73
CA HIS A 59 0.13 7.35 -11.15
C HIS A 59 0.11 5.82 -11.10
N ILE A 60 -0.73 5.28 -10.22
CA ILE A 60 -1.10 3.87 -10.26
C ILE A 60 -2.40 3.79 -11.07
N ASP A 61 -2.38 3.09 -12.20
CA ASP A 61 -3.56 2.98 -13.07
C ASP A 61 -4.66 2.24 -12.31
N SER A 62 -5.82 2.89 -12.19
CA SER A 62 -6.91 2.44 -11.32
C SER A 62 -7.57 1.18 -11.90
N GLY A 63 -7.47 0.07 -11.18
CA GLY A 63 -8.02 -1.22 -11.59
C GLY A 63 -7.23 -2.40 -11.03
N ASN A 64 -6.97 -3.41 -11.86
CA ASN A 64 -6.17 -4.57 -11.48
C ASN A 64 -4.76 -4.18 -11.05
N GLU A 65 -4.17 -3.17 -11.68
CA GLU A 65 -2.79 -2.77 -11.42
C GLU A 65 -2.62 -2.16 -10.03
N THR A 66 -3.60 -1.38 -9.57
CA THR A 66 -3.66 -0.90 -8.18
C THR A 66 -3.71 -2.06 -7.19
N ARG A 67 -4.60 -3.03 -7.42
CA ARG A 67 -4.76 -4.21 -6.56
C ARG A 67 -3.50 -5.09 -6.52
N LEU A 68 -2.81 -5.22 -7.65
CA LEU A 68 -1.54 -5.93 -7.77
C LEU A 68 -0.39 -5.17 -7.09
N ALA A 69 -0.30 -3.86 -7.31
CA ALA A 69 0.70 -3.00 -6.68
C ALA A 69 0.55 -3.01 -5.15
N LEU A 70 -0.68 -2.98 -4.65
CA LEU A 70 -1.01 -3.02 -3.23
C LEU A 70 -1.08 -4.43 -2.64
N THR A 71 -0.59 -5.44 -3.35
CA THR A 71 -0.50 -6.80 -2.80
C THR A 71 0.45 -6.85 -1.61
N SER A 72 1.60 -6.17 -1.68
CA SER A 72 2.58 -6.09 -0.59
C SER A 72 3.28 -4.73 -0.60
N VAL A 73 3.84 -4.30 0.53
CA VAL A 73 4.57 -3.03 0.61
C VAL A 73 5.74 -3.01 -0.37
N ASN A 74 6.40 -4.15 -0.57
CA ASN A 74 7.51 -4.29 -1.51
C ASN A 74 7.06 -4.04 -2.96
N THR A 75 5.94 -4.64 -3.38
CA THR A 75 5.34 -4.44 -4.71
C THR A 75 4.92 -2.98 -4.90
N LEU A 76 4.30 -2.39 -3.90
CA LEU A 76 3.87 -0.98 -3.94
C LEU A 76 5.09 -0.06 -4.05
N ALA A 77 6.13 -0.35 -3.27
CA ALA A 77 7.36 0.42 -3.28
C ALA A 77 8.12 0.31 -4.60
N GLN A 78 8.17 -0.88 -5.19
CA GLN A 78 8.71 -1.11 -6.54
C GLN A 78 7.93 -0.30 -7.57
N PHE A 79 6.60 -0.37 -7.53
CA PHE A 79 5.71 0.35 -8.45
C PHE A 79 5.94 1.87 -8.41
N ILE A 80 6.10 2.43 -7.20
CA ILE A 80 6.33 3.86 -7.00
C ILE A 80 7.77 4.24 -7.37
N SER A 81 8.76 3.45 -6.94
CA SER A 81 10.18 3.68 -7.26
C SER A 81 10.44 3.59 -8.77
N GLY A 82 9.64 2.82 -9.51
CA GLY A 82 9.76 2.65 -10.95
C GLY A 82 10.97 1.79 -11.35
N GLU A 83 11.28 0.78 -10.55
CA GLU A 83 12.37 -0.18 -10.76
C GLU A 83 11.80 -1.55 -11.17
#